data_AF-A0A2G8HXY3-F1
#
_entry.id   AF-A0A2G8HXY3-F1
#
_cell.length_a   1.000
_cell.length_b   1.000
_cell.length_c   1.000
_cell.angle_alpha   90.00
_cell.angle_beta   90.00
_cell.angle_gamma   90.00
#
_symmetry.space_group_name_H-M   'P 1'
#
loop_
_entity.id
_entity.type
_entity.pdbx_description
1 polymer ?
#
loop_
_entity_poly.entity_id
_entity_poly.type
_entity_poly.pdbx_seq_one_letter_code
_entity_poly.pdbx_strand_id
1 'polypeptide(L)'
;MKKTLLILTLTGLFSIGVLAEDIQVKSLNQGICWIKEEVGSVKMASFNQGISVELNDQSLGRIHELNLPTRFEGALEARAFCSSHGLSLVFNAVEKNKRYCIWLQVEQDGFKTQSVGFTDSEGTCDGYKPGTLVLTLSESGIDEGSFLKKLEDRSIAINFKSFEVISEGLVKIELNEEDWGSESEFSTKFQDLSSVKYAEKSFFYHSIGEWSDLETLGRE
;
A
#
# COMPACT_ATOMS: atom_id res chain seq x y z
N MET A 1 29.22 -68.29 -18.04
CA MET A 1 28.87 -67.21 -17.08
C MET A 1 29.20 -65.82 -17.64
N LYS A 2 28.57 -65.38 -18.75
CA LYS A 2 28.84 -64.06 -19.38
C LYS A 2 27.58 -63.24 -19.68
N LYS A 3 26.37 -63.76 -19.40
CA LYS A 3 25.10 -63.08 -19.68
C LYS A 3 24.51 -62.30 -18.49
N THR A 4 25.00 -62.55 -17.28
CA THR A 4 24.52 -61.88 -16.06
C THR A 4 25.18 -60.51 -15.81
N LEU A 5 26.28 -60.18 -16.50
CA LEU A 5 26.98 -58.90 -16.31
C LEU A 5 26.34 -57.74 -17.09
N LEU A 6 25.53 -58.02 -18.12
CA LEU A 6 24.96 -56.97 -18.98
C LEU A 6 23.69 -56.33 -18.38
N ILE A 7 23.00 -57.03 -17.46
CA ILE A 7 21.74 -56.59 -16.87
C ILE A 7 21.97 -55.62 -15.70
N LEU A 8 23.12 -55.70 -15.02
CA LEU A 8 23.48 -54.78 -13.94
C LEU A 8 23.96 -53.40 -14.44
N THR A 9 24.43 -53.29 -15.68
CA THR A 9 24.89 -52.02 -16.26
C THR A 9 23.76 -51.19 -16.87
N LEU A 10 22.59 -51.77 -17.15
CA LEU A 10 21.47 -51.04 -17.78
C LEU A 10 20.54 -50.37 -16.76
N THR A 11 20.61 -50.74 -15.48
CA THR A 11 19.79 -50.17 -14.40
C THR A 11 20.43 -48.95 -13.72
N GLY A 12 21.71 -48.65 -14.01
CA GLY A 12 22.41 -47.48 -13.46
C GLY A 12 22.29 -46.19 -14.27
N LEU A 13 21.65 -46.23 -15.46
CA LEU A 13 21.61 -45.10 -16.40
C LEU A 13 20.34 -44.24 -16.33
N PHE A 14 19.38 -44.58 -15.45
CA PHE A 14 18.12 -43.82 -15.31
C PHE A 14 17.95 -43.12 -13.96
N SER A 15 19.00 -43.06 -13.14
CA SER A 15 18.99 -42.32 -11.86
C SER A 15 19.50 -40.89 -12.02
N ILE A 16 19.21 -40.22 -13.13
CA ILE A 16 19.33 -38.77 -13.18
C ILE A 16 18.12 -38.26 -12.41
N GLY A 17 18.29 -38.08 -11.10
CA GLY A 17 17.30 -37.44 -10.25
C GLY A 17 17.02 -36.07 -10.84
N VAL A 18 15.90 -35.92 -11.51
CA VAL A 18 15.34 -34.60 -11.79
C VAL A 18 15.03 -34.05 -10.41
N LEU A 19 15.89 -33.17 -9.92
CA LEU A 19 15.51 -32.27 -8.83
C LEU A 19 14.35 -31.47 -9.41
N ALA A 20 13.14 -31.88 -9.08
CA ALA A 20 11.97 -31.05 -9.27
C ALA A 20 12.18 -29.84 -8.36
N GLU A 21 12.77 -28.78 -8.91
CA GLU A 21 12.66 -27.47 -8.30
C GLU A 21 11.17 -27.18 -8.23
N ASP A 22 10.64 -27.13 -7.01
CA ASP A 22 9.27 -26.74 -6.74
C ASP A 22 9.12 -25.28 -7.18
N ILE A 23 8.71 -25.08 -8.43
CA ILE A 23 8.41 -23.76 -8.97
C ILE A 23 7.11 -23.31 -8.32
N GLN A 24 7.22 -22.67 -7.15
CA GLN A 24 6.08 -22.10 -6.45
C GLN A 24 5.64 -20.81 -7.16
N VAL A 25 4.67 -20.94 -8.06
CA VAL A 25 3.93 -19.79 -8.59
C VAL A 25 2.76 -19.50 -7.66
N LYS A 26 2.80 -18.34 -7.01
CA LYS A 26 1.69 -17.81 -6.22
C LYS A 26 0.63 -17.26 -7.17
N SER A 27 -0.56 -17.85 -7.16
CA SER A 27 -1.72 -17.34 -7.89
C SER A 27 -2.56 -16.49 -6.94
N LEU A 28 -2.70 -15.20 -7.25
CA LEU A 28 -3.45 -14.23 -6.47
C LEU A 28 -4.78 -13.87 -7.12
N ASN A 29 -5.75 -13.55 -6.27
CA ASN A 29 -7.09 -13.10 -6.60
C ASN A 29 -7.73 -13.97 -7.67
N GLN A 30 -7.83 -15.28 -7.37
CA GLN A 30 -8.40 -16.31 -8.26
C GLN A 30 -7.69 -16.43 -9.63
N GLY A 31 -6.39 -16.09 -9.68
CA GLY A 31 -5.59 -16.21 -10.90
C GLY A 31 -5.56 -14.96 -11.77
N ILE A 32 -6.05 -13.82 -11.27
CA ILE A 32 -5.92 -12.53 -11.95
C ILE A 32 -4.47 -12.07 -12.01
N CYS A 33 -3.65 -12.43 -11.00
CA CYS A 33 -2.22 -12.17 -11.03
C CYS A 33 -1.43 -13.38 -10.60
N TRP A 34 -0.26 -13.56 -11.21
CA TRP A 34 0.72 -14.56 -10.80
C TRP A 34 1.99 -13.90 -10.34
N ILE A 35 2.61 -14.48 -9.31
CA ILE A 35 3.89 -14.06 -8.77
C ILE A 35 4.78 -15.29 -8.67
N LYS A 36 6.01 -15.17 -9.16
CA LYS A 36 7.05 -16.17 -9.00
C LYS A 36 8.31 -15.47 -8.49
N GLU A 37 8.77 -15.89 -7.34
CA GLU A 37 10.02 -15.40 -6.75
C GLU A 37 11.18 -16.27 -7.25
N GLU A 38 12.24 -15.62 -7.72
CA GLU A 38 13.52 -16.22 -8.11
C GLU A 38 14.63 -15.58 -7.26
N VAL A 39 15.87 -16.06 -7.36
CA VAL A 39 16.98 -15.43 -6.63
C VAL A 39 17.31 -14.09 -7.28
N GLY A 40 17.10 -12.99 -6.54
CA GLY A 40 17.39 -11.62 -7.00
C GLY A 40 16.35 -11.00 -7.93
N SER A 41 15.25 -11.70 -8.25
CA SER A 41 14.15 -11.11 -8.99
C SER A 41 12.78 -11.73 -8.67
N VAL A 42 11.72 -10.99 -8.98
CA VAL A 42 10.33 -11.42 -8.85
C VAL A 42 9.64 -11.23 -10.19
N LYS A 43 9.18 -12.32 -10.79
CA LYS A 43 8.38 -12.28 -12.02
C LYS A 43 6.91 -12.16 -11.65
N MET A 44 6.24 -11.20 -12.25
CA MET A 44 4.83 -10.91 -11.97
C MET A 44 4.05 -10.78 -13.27
N ALA A 45 2.83 -11.31 -13.30
CA ALA A 45 1.92 -11.13 -14.41
C ALA A 45 0.55 -10.68 -13.88
N SER A 46 -0.10 -9.77 -14.59
CA SER A 46 -1.51 -9.41 -14.36
C SER A 46 -2.28 -9.59 -15.65
N PHE A 47 -3.26 -10.49 -15.63
CA PHE A 47 -4.07 -10.78 -16.81
C PHE A 47 -5.10 -9.69 -17.10
N ASN A 48 -5.58 -8.99 -16.06
CA ASN A 48 -6.49 -7.86 -16.25
C ASN A 48 -5.79 -6.63 -16.85
N GLN A 49 -4.51 -6.42 -16.52
CA GLN A 49 -3.72 -5.35 -17.11
C GLN A 49 -3.03 -5.76 -18.43
N GLY A 50 -2.94 -7.06 -18.72
CA GLY A 50 -2.23 -7.59 -19.88
C GLY A 50 -0.71 -7.42 -19.81
N ILE A 51 -0.13 -7.42 -18.61
CA ILE A 51 1.31 -7.19 -18.38
C ILE A 51 2.01 -8.44 -17.86
N SER A 52 3.30 -8.55 -18.17
CA SER A 52 4.24 -9.51 -17.59
C SER A 52 5.57 -8.80 -17.40
N VAL A 53 6.04 -8.74 -16.16
CA VAL A 53 7.19 -7.94 -15.75
C VAL A 53 8.13 -8.73 -14.83
N GLU A 54 9.37 -8.28 -14.75
CA GLU A 54 10.36 -8.77 -13.82
C GLU A 54 10.86 -7.63 -12.93
N LEU A 55 10.65 -7.77 -11.62
CA LEU A 55 11.12 -6.84 -10.60
C LEU A 55 12.48 -7.30 -10.09
N ASN A 56 13.48 -6.43 -10.17
CA ASN A 56 14.84 -6.60 -9.67
C ASN A 56 15.41 -5.22 -9.30
N ASP A 57 16.65 -5.14 -8.84
CA ASP A 57 17.23 -3.86 -8.39
C ASP A 57 17.22 -2.78 -9.48
N GLN A 58 17.40 -3.16 -10.75
CA GLN A 58 17.36 -2.21 -11.86
C GLN A 58 15.95 -1.65 -12.07
N SER A 59 14.92 -2.49 -12.07
CA SER A 59 13.54 -2.01 -12.23
C SER A 59 13.08 -1.25 -10.98
N LEU A 60 13.40 -1.71 -9.77
CA LEU A 60 13.12 -0.98 -8.53
C LEU A 60 13.84 0.38 -8.46
N GLY A 61 15.02 0.51 -9.08
CA GLY A 61 15.72 1.79 -9.21
C GLY A 61 14.88 2.88 -9.89
N ARG A 62 13.91 2.53 -10.76
CA ARG A 62 12.99 3.47 -11.39
C ARG A 62 12.04 4.15 -10.40
N ILE A 63 11.88 3.59 -9.21
CA ILE A 63 11.10 4.23 -8.13
C ILE A 63 11.75 5.55 -7.71
N HIS A 64 13.07 5.69 -7.79
CA HIS A 64 13.76 6.95 -7.51
C HIS A 64 13.49 8.04 -8.55
N GLU A 65 13.00 7.68 -9.73
CA GLU A 65 12.56 8.63 -10.76
C GLU A 65 11.15 9.18 -10.45
N LEU A 66 10.42 8.55 -9.53
CA LEU A 66 9.15 9.05 -9.04
C LEU A 66 9.40 10.22 -8.08
N ASN A 67 8.61 11.29 -8.23
CA ASN A 67 8.63 12.45 -7.33
C ASN A 67 7.97 12.12 -5.97
N LEU A 68 8.48 11.10 -5.28
CA LEU A 68 7.96 10.69 -3.99
C LEU A 68 8.42 11.66 -2.89
N PRO A 69 7.57 11.91 -1.88
CA PRO A 69 7.88 12.85 -0.80
C PRO A 69 8.94 12.33 0.18
N THR A 70 9.40 11.09 0.00
CA THR A 70 10.40 10.44 0.83
C THR A 70 11.52 9.86 -0.05
N ARG A 71 12.74 9.86 0.49
CA ARG A 71 13.92 9.24 -0.12
C ARG A 71 14.31 7.99 0.64
N PHE A 72 13.37 7.05 0.81
CA PHE A 72 13.58 5.67 1.29
C PHE A 72 14.94 5.40 1.97
N GLU A 73 15.05 5.74 3.24
CA GLU A 73 16.28 5.51 4.01
C GLU A 73 16.23 4.10 4.63
N GLY A 74 16.76 3.10 3.92
CA GLY A 74 16.90 1.72 4.41
C GLY A 74 16.17 0.65 3.59
N ALA A 75 16.19 -0.59 4.08
CA ALA A 75 15.55 -1.74 3.46
C ALA A 75 14.04 -1.52 3.33
N LEU A 76 13.52 -1.69 2.11
CA LEU A 76 12.10 -1.51 1.80
C LEU A 76 11.36 -2.84 1.88
N GLU A 77 10.40 -2.95 2.80
CA GLU A 77 9.43 -4.04 2.75
C GLU A 77 8.44 -3.79 1.61
N ALA A 78 8.64 -4.51 0.52
CA ALA A 78 7.77 -4.50 -0.64
C ALA A 78 6.75 -5.64 -0.56
N ARG A 79 5.49 -5.33 -0.79
CA ARG A 79 4.40 -6.32 -0.91
C ARG A 79 3.74 -6.16 -2.26
N ALA A 80 3.40 -7.27 -2.89
CA ALA A 80 2.51 -7.26 -4.03
C ALA A 80 1.06 -7.26 -3.58
N PHE A 81 0.24 -6.53 -4.30
CA PHE A 81 -1.21 -6.54 -4.15
C PHE A 81 -1.85 -6.80 -5.51
N CYS A 82 -2.78 -7.75 -5.57
CA CYS A 82 -3.53 -8.06 -6.77
C CYS A 82 -5.03 -7.85 -6.54
N SER A 83 -5.65 -7.05 -7.39
CA SER A 83 -7.10 -6.83 -7.37
C SER A 83 -7.69 -6.99 -8.77
N SER A 84 -9.00 -6.74 -8.91
CA SER A 84 -9.63 -6.63 -10.23
C SER A 84 -9.01 -5.54 -11.12
N HIS A 85 -8.34 -4.54 -10.54
CA HIS A 85 -7.64 -3.47 -11.27
C HIS A 85 -6.18 -3.86 -11.62
N GLY A 86 -5.74 -5.04 -11.21
CA GLY A 86 -4.43 -5.60 -11.52
C GLY A 86 -3.43 -5.52 -10.37
N LEU A 87 -2.14 -5.51 -10.74
CA LEU A 87 -1.00 -5.54 -9.83
C LEU A 87 -0.60 -4.15 -9.35
N SER A 88 -0.36 -4.07 -8.05
CA SER A 88 0.26 -2.95 -7.37
C SER A 88 1.40 -3.45 -6.50
N LEU A 89 2.42 -2.60 -6.36
CA LEU A 89 3.53 -2.78 -5.45
C LEU A 89 3.35 -1.78 -4.32
N VAL A 90 3.31 -2.27 -3.09
CA VAL A 90 3.03 -1.47 -1.90
C VAL A 90 4.24 -1.49 -0.99
N PHE A 91 4.68 -0.30 -0.59
CA PHE A 91 5.83 -0.10 0.28
C PHE A 91 5.40 0.49 1.60
N ASN A 92 6.04 -0.01 2.66
CA ASN A 92 6.03 0.61 3.96
C ASN A 92 7.42 1.22 4.22
N ALA A 93 7.50 2.54 4.28
CA ALA A 93 8.77 3.26 4.42
C ALA A 93 8.76 4.17 5.65
N VAL A 94 9.89 4.30 6.33
CA VAL A 94 10.03 5.18 7.50
C VAL A 94 11.06 6.27 7.21
N GLU A 95 10.68 7.53 7.42
CA GLU A 95 11.58 8.68 7.35
C GLU A 95 11.27 9.65 8.49
N LYS A 96 12.29 10.07 9.25
CA LYS A 96 12.17 11.09 10.32
C LYS A 96 11.00 10.85 11.28
N ASN A 97 10.86 9.60 11.74
CA ASN A 97 9.79 9.10 12.62
C ASN A 97 8.37 9.11 12.01
N LYS A 98 8.23 9.35 10.71
CA LYS A 98 6.96 9.20 9.99
C LYS A 98 7.01 7.92 9.17
N ARG A 99 5.90 7.20 9.17
CA ARG A 99 5.74 5.98 8.39
C ARG A 99 4.79 6.24 7.23
N TYR A 100 5.22 5.87 6.03
CA TYR A 100 4.56 6.12 4.76
C TYR A 100 4.04 4.80 4.19
N CYS A 101 2.84 4.85 3.64
CA CYS A 101 2.28 3.81 2.79
C CYS A 101 2.26 4.32 1.35
N ILE A 102 3.01 3.65 0.47
CA ILE A 102 3.17 4.05 -0.92
C ILE A 102 2.63 2.95 -1.81
N TRP A 103 1.61 3.26 -2.59
CA TRP A 103 1.02 2.37 -3.57
C TRP A 103 1.47 2.77 -4.96
N LEU A 104 2.13 1.84 -5.65
CA LEU A 104 2.54 1.98 -7.04
C LEU A 104 1.79 0.97 -7.89
N GLN A 105 1.10 1.43 -8.92
CA GLN A 105 0.61 0.54 -9.97
C GLN A 105 1.82 0.04 -10.77
N VAL A 106 1.89 -1.27 -10.98
CA VAL A 106 2.89 -1.88 -11.85
C VAL A 106 2.43 -1.74 -13.30
N GLU A 107 3.30 -1.24 -14.16
CA GLU A 107 3.09 -1.09 -15.60
C GLU A 107 4.20 -1.83 -16.37
N GLN A 108 4.00 -2.08 -17.67
CA GLN A 108 4.94 -2.86 -18.49
C GLN A 108 6.37 -2.29 -18.46
N ASP A 109 6.49 -0.97 -18.40
CA ASP A 109 7.77 -0.24 -18.46
C ASP A 109 8.07 0.55 -17.18
N GLY A 110 7.44 0.23 -16.05
CA GLY A 110 7.77 0.89 -14.78
C GLY A 110 6.62 0.95 -13.79
N PHE A 111 6.48 2.10 -13.14
CA PHE A 111 5.55 2.31 -12.05
C PHE A 111 4.81 3.62 -12.19
N LYS A 112 3.55 3.61 -11.78
CA LYS A 112 2.73 4.80 -11.64
C LYS A 112 2.27 4.96 -10.20
N THR A 113 2.56 6.09 -9.58
CA THR A 113 2.10 6.39 -8.22
C THR A 113 0.57 6.43 -8.17
N GLN A 114 -0.03 5.56 -7.37
CA GLN A 114 -1.47 5.55 -7.10
C GLN A 114 -1.80 6.40 -5.88
N SER A 115 -1.09 6.17 -4.77
CA SER A 115 -1.26 6.93 -3.54
C SER A 115 0.03 6.98 -2.75
N VAL A 116 0.19 8.08 -2.00
CA VAL A 116 1.24 8.23 -0.99
C VAL A 116 0.57 8.82 0.24
N GLY A 117 0.51 8.04 1.32
CA GLY A 117 -0.09 8.44 2.57
C GLY A 117 0.81 8.14 3.76
N PHE A 118 0.40 8.62 4.93
CA PHE A 118 0.96 8.12 6.19
C PHE A 118 0.24 6.84 6.61
N THR A 119 0.87 6.05 7.46
CA THR A 119 0.26 4.87 8.07
C THR A 119 0.80 4.66 9.46
N ASP A 120 -0.05 4.15 10.35
CA ASP A 120 0.37 3.75 11.70
C ASP A 120 0.68 2.24 11.77
N SER A 121 0.42 1.49 10.68
CA SER A 121 0.64 0.05 10.55
C SER A 121 2.03 -0.25 10.00
N GLU A 122 2.72 -1.23 10.57
CA GLU A 122 4.01 -1.74 10.07
C GLU A 122 3.83 -2.76 8.93
N GLY A 123 2.63 -3.33 8.78
CA GLY A 123 2.32 -4.36 7.80
C GLY A 123 1.66 -3.82 6.53
N THR A 124 0.63 -4.55 6.08
CA THR A 124 -0.26 -4.09 5.01
C THR A 124 -0.89 -2.76 5.41
N CYS A 125 -1.05 -1.89 4.41
CA CYS A 125 -1.52 -0.53 4.64
C CYS A 125 -2.25 -0.02 3.39
N ASP A 126 -3.30 0.77 3.63
CA ASP A 126 -3.92 1.64 2.62
C ASP A 126 -3.45 3.09 2.76
N GLY A 127 -2.99 3.46 3.95
CA GLY A 127 -2.54 4.80 4.26
C GLY A 127 -3.66 5.84 4.32
N TYR A 128 -3.36 6.96 4.96
CA TYR A 128 -4.23 8.12 5.06
C TYR A 128 -3.57 9.36 4.48
N LYS A 129 -4.42 10.27 3.99
CA LYS A 129 -4.03 11.55 3.41
C LYS A 129 -3.45 12.45 4.51
N PRO A 130 -2.17 12.85 4.42
CA PRO A 130 -1.56 13.74 5.39
C PRO A 130 -2.36 15.04 5.54
N GLY A 131 -2.62 15.43 6.77
CA GLY A 131 -3.32 16.67 7.11
C GLY A 131 -4.82 16.67 6.86
N THR A 132 -5.44 15.58 6.39
CA THR A 132 -6.87 15.58 6.08
C THR A 132 -7.66 14.77 7.11
N LEU A 133 -8.64 15.42 7.74
CA LEU A 133 -9.65 14.80 8.60
C LEU A 133 -11.04 14.89 7.96
N VAL A 134 -11.89 13.91 8.28
CA VAL A 134 -13.32 13.93 7.96
C VAL A 134 -14.09 13.92 9.27
N LEU A 135 -14.99 14.90 9.42
CA LEU A 135 -15.87 15.05 10.57
C LEU A 135 -17.27 14.65 10.18
N THR A 136 -17.91 13.82 11.01
CA THR A 136 -19.34 13.57 10.98
C THR A 136 -19.99 14.38 12.10
N LEU A 137 -20.95 15.23 11.76
CA LEU A 137 -21.66 16.07 12.70
C LEU A 137 -22.80 15.30 13.38
N SER A 138 -23.16 15.72 14.58
CA SER A 138 -24.27 15.14 15.34
C SER A 138 -25.63 15.47 14.69
N GLU A 139 -26.55 14.49 14.61
CA GLU A 139 -27.86 14.58 13.94
C GLU A 139 -28.85 15.61 14.52
N SER A 140 -28.48 16.34 15.57
CA SER A 140 -29.27 17.47 16.03
C SER A 140 -29.08 18.65 15.06
N GLY A 141 -29.87 18.70 13.99
CA GLY A 141 -29.88 19.70 12.91
C GLY A 141 -30.05 21.18 13.32
N ILE A 142 -29.94 21.50 14.61
CA ILE A 142 -29.86 22.85 15.15
C ILE A 142 -28.38 23.31 15.27
N ASP A 143 -27.39 22.40 15.24
CA ASP A 143 -25.97 22.74 15.54
C ASP A 143 -25.02 22.76 14.31
N GLU A 144 -25.45 22.32 13.13
CA GLU A 144 -24.57 22.33 11.94
C GLU A 144 -24.23 23.75 11.50
N GLY A 145 -25.23 24.61 11.28
CA GLY A 145 -25.00 25.99 10.85
C GLY A 145 -24.19 26.82 11.86
N SER A 146 -24.42 26.61 13.16
CA SER A 146 -23.61 27.24 14.21
C SER A 146 -22.18 26.71 14.24
N PHE A 147 -21.99 25.41 14.05
CA PHE A 147 -20.66 24.81 13.99
C PHE A 147 -19.87 25.30 12.77
N LEU A 148 -20.47 25.30 11.59
CA LEU A 148 -19.84 25.81 10.36
C LEU A 148 -19.44 27.28 10.52
N LYS A 149 -20.32 28.11 11.08
CA LYS A 149 -19.97 29.50 11.39
C LYS A 149 -18.80 29.61 12.36
N LYS A 150 -18.72 28.74 13.37
CA LYS A 150 -17.57 28.72 14.29
C LYS A 150 -16.26 28.37 13.58
N LEU A 151 -16.31 27.48 12.57
CA LEU A 151 -15.17 27.16 11.72
C LEU A 151 -14.76 28.36 10.85
N GLU A 152 -15.72 29.04 10.21
CA GLU A 152 -15.50 30.23 9.38
C GLU A 152 -14.86 31.37 10.17
N ASP A 153 -15.45 31.69 11.33
CA ASP A 153 -15.02 32.77 12.21
C ASP A 153 -13.75 32.40 13.02
N ARG A 154 -13.21 31.18 12.83
CA ARG A 154 -12.04 30.65 13.58
C ARG A 154 -12.23 30.74 15.10
N SER A 155 -13.46 30.60 15.56
CA SER A 155 -13.82 30.72 16.99
C SER A 155 -13.68 29.41 17.76
N ILE A 156 -13.41 28.30 17.08
CA ILE A 156 -12.98 27.06 17.73
C ILE A 156 -11.50 27.16 18.13
N ALA A 157 -11.15 26.64 19.31
CA ALA A 157 -9.78 26.65 19.84
C ALA A 157 -8.88 25.57 19.19
N ILE A 158 -9.08 25.31 17.90
CA ILE A 158 -8.31 24.34 17.10
C ILE A 158 -7.82 25.09 15.87
N ASN A 159 -6.50 25.16 15.68
CA ASN A 159 -5.89 25.78 14.51
C ASN A 159 -5.87 24.78 13.34
N PHE A 160 -6.32 25.19 12.17
CA PHE A 160 -6.33 24.33 10.97
C PHE A 160 -6.19 25.21 9.72
N LYS A 161 -5.86 24.62 8.57
CA LYS A 161 -5.65 25.38 7.33
C LYS A 161 -6.96 25.83 6.70
N SER A 162 -7.87 24.90 6.45
CA SER A 162 -9.17 25.17 5.81
C SER A 162 -10.20 24.08 6.12
N PHE A 163 -11.46 24.35 5.83
CA PHE A 163 -12.51 23.34 5.85
C PHE A 163 -13.34 23.38 4.57
N GLU A 164 -14.01 22.27 4.27
CA GLU A 164 -14.91 22.12 3.13
C GLU A 164 -16.11 21.27 3.55
N VAL A 165 -17.33 21.67 3.20
CA VAL A 165 -18.53 20.87 3.43
C VAL A 165 -18.66 19.86 2.28
N ILE A 166 -18.54 18.57 2.58
CA ILE A 166 -18.65 17.49 1.59
C ILE A 166 -20.13 17.24 1.28
N SER A 167 -20.94 17.13 2.33
CA SER A 167 -22.39 16.96 2.27
C SER A 167 -23.01 17.38 3.61
N GLU A 168 -24.34 17.33 3.71
CA GLU A 168 -25.04 17.52 4.98
C GLU A 168 -24.44 16.62 6.07
N GLY A 169 -24.07 17.23 7.21
CA GLY A 169 -23.45 16.53 8.33
C GLY A 169 -22.02 16.00 8.11
N LEU A 170 -21.37 16.26 6.97
CA LEU A 170 -20.00 15.82 6.69
C LEU A 170 -19.09 16.99 6.29
N VAL A 171 -18.05 17.21 7.09
CA VAL A 171 -17.10 18.30 6.91
C VAL A 171 -15.68 17.75 6.80
N LYS A 172 -14.95 18.17 5.78
CA LYS A 172 -13.53 17.93 5.62
C LYS A 172 -12.73 19.04 6.30
N ILE A 173 -11.73 18.69 7.09
CA ILE A 173 -10.76 19.62 7.66
C ILE A 173 -9.40 19.34 7.04
N GLU A 174 -8.73 20.39 6.58
CA GLU A 174 -7.32 20.37 6.21
C GLU A 174 -6.52 21.04 7.33
N LEU A 175 -5.53 20.33 7.86
CA LEU A 175 -4.58 20.79 8.86
C LEU A 175 -3.45 21.60 8.22
N ASN A 176 -2.70 22.33 9.03
CA ASN A 176 -1.50 23.00 8.56
C ASN A 176 -0.38 21.97 8.29
N GLU A 177 0.59 22.33 7.45
CA GLU A 177 1.65 21.39 7.03
C GLU A 177 2.55 20.99 8.20
N GLU A 178 2.77 21.89 9.15
CA GLU A 178 3.48 21.63 10.39
C GLU A 178 2.78 20.58 11.28
N ASP A 179 1.47 20.40 11.12
CA ASP A 179 0.64 19.49 11.91
C ASP A 179 0.50 18.10 11.26
N TRP A 180 1.01 17.90 10.04
CA TRP A 180 0.93 16.62 9.32
C TRP A 180 1.62 15.48 10.08
N GLY A 181 0.88 14.39 10.32
CA GLY A 181 1.29 13.27 11.16
C GLY A 181 0.68 13.30 12.58
N SER A 182 0.03 14.40 12.95
CA SER A 182 -0.67 14.56 14.24
C SER A 182 -2.19 14.40 14.09
N GLU A 183 -2.66 13.75 13.03
CA GLU A 183 -4.08 13.64 12.70
C GLU A 183 -4.88 12.95 13.82
N SER A 184 -4.28 11.98 14.52
CA SER A 184 -4.92 11.34 15.67
C SER A 184 -5.19 12.32 16.81
N GLU A 185 -4.24 13.22 17.10
CA GLU A 185 -4.39 14.23 18.15
C GLU A 185 -5.49 15.23 17.78
N PHE A 186 -5.49 15.71 16.54
CA PHE A 186 -6.51 16.64 16.04
C PHE A 186 -7.89 15.99 15.97
N SER A 187 -7.97 14.73 15.56
CA SER A 187 -9.20 13.93 15.58
C SER A 187 -9.82 13.94 16.99
N THR A 188 -9.03 13.67 18.04
CA THR A 188 -9.51 13.75 19.43
C THR A 188 -10.01 15.14 19.79
N LYS A 189 -9.25 16.20 19.47
CA LYS A 189 -9.66 17.60 19.74
C LYS A 189 -10.99 17.96 19.10
N PHE A 190 -11.23 17.52 17.86
CA PHE A 190 -12.49 17.76 17.17
C PHE A 190 -13.63 16.91 17.75
N GLN A 191 -13.36 15.66 18.12
CA GLN A 191 -14.35 14.76 18.70
C GLN A 191 -14.84 15.21 20.09
N ASP A 192 -14.03 15.97 20.83
CA ASP A 192 -14.42 16.57 22.11
C ASP A 192 -15.45 17.71 21.95
N LEU A 193 -15.69 18.19 20.73
CA LEU A 193 -16.71 19.21 20.45
C LEU A 193 -18.09 18.55 20.37
N SER A 194 -19.07 19.09 21.10
CA SER A 194 -20.45 18.55 21.15
C SER A 194 -21.13 18.41 19.78
N SER A 195 -20.72 19.25 18.82
CA SER A 195 -21.24 19.27 17.45
C SER A 195 -20.73 18.13 16.58
N VAL A 196 -19.65 17.44 17.00
CA VAL A 196 -18.96 16.41 16.24
C VAL A 196 -19.26 15.04 16.83
N LYS A 197 -19.81 14.14 16.01
CA LYS A 197 -20.09 12.75 16.36
C LYS A 197 -18.85 11.88 16.18
N TYR A 198 -18.16 12.05 15.06
CA TYR A 198 -16.93 11.34 14.71
C TYR A 198 -15.94 12.29 14.04
N ALA A 199 -14.65 12.08 14.30
CA ALA A 199 -13.55 12.76 13.63
C ALA A 199 -12.52 11.71 13.25
N GLU A 200 -12.27 11.50 11.96
CA GLU A 200 -11.46 10.39 11.47
C GLU A 200 -10.42 10.87 10.46
N LYS A 201 -9.31 10.14 10.35
CA LYS A 201 -8.33 10.35 9.28
C LYS A 201 -8.98 10.05 7.93
N SER A 202 -8.65 10.82 6.90
CA SER A 202 -9.11 10.52 5.55
C SER A 202 -8.23 9.45 4.91
N PHE A 203 -8.71 8.21 4.86
CA PHE A 203 -7.99 7.10 4.23
C PHE A 203 -8.05 7.15 2.70
N PHE A 204 -7.03 6.59 2.04
CA PHE A 204 -7.14 6.25 0.63
C PHE A 204 -8.06 5.03 0.46
N TYR A 205 -8.81 5.00 -0.63
CA TYR A 205 -9.63 3.86 -0.98
C TYR A 205 -8.95 3.06 -2.08
N HIS A 206 -8.52 1.85 -1.75
CA HIS A 206 -8.01 0.88 -2.72
C HIS A 206 -9.03 -0.23 -2.93
N SER A 207 -9.01 -0.83 -4.13
CA SER A 207 -9.93 -1.93 -4.43
C SER A 207 -9.59 -3.16 -3.60
N ILE A 208 -10.60 -3.95 -3.27
CA ILE A 208 -10.45 -5.24 -2.60
C ILE A 208 -9.62 -6.20 -3.46
N GLY A 209 -8.71 -6.93 -2.83
CA GLY A 209 -7.78 -7.83 -3.49
C GLY A 209 -6.99 -8.69 -2.50
N GLU A 210 -5.96 -9.36 -3.01
CA GLU A 210 -5.10 -10.28 -2.27
C GLU A 210 -3.67 -9.76 -2.19
N TRP A 211 -3.04 -9.97 -1.03
CA TRP A 211 -1.67 -9.58 -0.74
C TRP A 211 -0.71 -10.76 -0.91
N SER A 212 0.52 -10.47 -1.28
CA SER A 212 1.66 -11.40 -1.16
C SER A 212 2.87 -10.62 -0.68
N ASP A 213 3.53 -11.13 0.35
CA ASP A 213 4.88 -10.69 0.69
C ASP A 213 5.84 -11.08 -0.44
N LEU A 214 6.84 -10.24 -0.67
CA LEU A 214 7.93 -10.44 -1.63
C LEU A 214 9.23 -10.59 -0.85
N GLU A 215 9.60 -11.81 -0.50
CA GLU A 215 10.74 -12.12 0.36
C GLU A 215 12.09 -11.89 -0.33
N THR A 216 12.10 -11.96 -1.66
CA THR A 216 13.30 -11.72 -2.47
C THR A 216 13.64 -10.23 -2.59
N LEU A 217 12.65 -9.33 -2.59
CA LEU A 217 12.88 -7.89 -2.77
C LEU A 217 13.09 -7.20 -1.40
N GLY A 218 14.02 -6.25 -1.33
CA GLY A 218 14.24 -5.45 -0.12
C GLY A 218 15.29 -5.99 0.86
N ARG A 219 16.19 -6.88 0.40
CA ARG A 219 17.32 -7.40 1.19
C ARG A 219 18.66 -6.73 0.85
N GLU A 220 18.78 -5.40 0.90
CA GLU A 220 20.08 -4.71 1.06
C GLU A 220 19.93 -3.44 1.91
#